data_AF-A0A1V9BAA8-F1
#
_entry.id   AF-A0A1V9BAA8-F1
#
_cell.length_a   1.000
_cell.length_b   1.000
_cell.length_c   1.000
_cell.angle_alpha   90.00
_cell.angle_beta   90.00
_cell.angle_gamma   90.00
#
_symmetry.space_group_name_H-M   'P 1'
#
loop_
_entity.id
_entity.type
_entity.pdbx_description
1 polymer ?
#
loop_
_entity_poly.entity_id
_entity_poly.type
_entity_poly.pdbx_seq_one_letter_code
_entity_poly.pdbx_strand_id
1 'polypeptide(L)'
;MLKRMVKNERGLTLIELLAVIVILGIVAAIAIPSIGGIINKSKNDAKIAEGIQIVNAAKLYMTANTPSAFPATLTQEELDPYLDNVKDDGYEVVVNNDGGNGKYSYVLKNHDANVVLDDSELSEEELQNKRSNGSSDSEE
;
A
#
# COMPACT_ATOMS: atom_id res chain seq x y z
N MET A 1 46.14 25.63 -46.95
CA MET A 1 44.82 26.31 -47.00
C MET A 1 43.78 25.38 -46.38
N LEU A 2 43.28 25.70 -45.19
CA LEU A 2 42.25 24.90 -44.50
C LEU A 2 40.87 25.46 -44.87
N LYS A 3 40.10 24.70 -45.66
CA LYS A 3 38.75 25.08 -46.10
C LYS A 3 37.79 24.95 -44.91
N ARG A 4 37.35 26.08 -44.34
CA ARG A 4 36.34 26.11 -43.28
C ARG A 4 34.99 25.68 -43.86
N MET A 5 34.49 24.51 -43.47
CA MET A 5 33.09 24.12 -43.67
C MET A 5 32.25 24.95 -42.71
N VAL A 6 31.49 25.91 -43.24
CA VAL A 6 30.44 26.61 -42.48
C VAL A 6 29.32 25.59 -42.24
N LYS A 7 29.16 25.15 -40.99
CA LYS A 7 28.01 24.34 -40.58
C LYS A 7 26.75 25.23 -40.69
N ASN A 8 25.79 24.76 -41.47
CA ASN A 8 24.51 25.42 -41.64
C ASN A 8 23.66 25.14 -40.38
N GLU A 9 23.67 26.05 -39.41
CA GLU A 9 22.82 25.96 -38.23
C GLU A 9 21.40 26.38 -38.63
N ARG A 10 20.62 25.41 -39.10
CA ARG A 10 19.17 25.60 -39.28
C ARG A 10 18.55 25.76 -37.90
N GLY A 11 18.23 27.00 -37.53
CA GLY A 11 17.56 27.31 -36.26
C GLY A 11 16.10 26.83 -36.26
N LEU A 12 15.65 26.34 -35.10
CA LEU A 12 14.24 26.08 -34.82
C LEU A 12 13.45 27.39 -34.81
N THR A 13 12.25 27.36 -35.37
CA THR A 13 11.35 28.52 -35.35
C THR A 13 10.58 28.58 -34.03
N LEU A 14 10.21 29.80 -33.58
CA LEU A 14 9.41 29.96 -32.37
C LEU A 14 8.04 29.27 -32.46
N ILE A 15 7.48 29.16 -33.68
CA ILE A 15 6.17 28.54 -33.89
C ILE A 15 6.23 27.02 -33.71
N GLU A 16 7.34 26.37 -34.08
CA GLU A 16 7.56 24.94 -33.82
C GLU A 16 7.64 24.66 -32.33
N LEU A 17 8.38 25.50 -31.59
CA LEU A 17 8.48 25.36 -30.14
C LEU A 17 7.14 25.64 -29.44
N LEU A 18 6.37 26.60 -29.96
CA LEU A 18 5.02 26.93 -29.48
C LEU A 18 4.04 25.77 -29.68
N ALA A 19 4.04 25.12 -30.85
CA ALA A 19 3.15 23.99 -31.11
C ALA A 19 3.41 22.82 -30.14
N VAL A 20 4.68 22.55 -29.82
CA VAL A 20 5.07 21.46 -28.91
C VAL A 20 4.58 21.72 -27.49
N ILE A 21 4.79 22.92 -26.94
CA ILE A 21 4.35 23.23 -25.57
C ILE A 21 2.82 23.23 -25.44
N VAL A 22 2.09 23.59 -26.50
CA VAL A 22 0.63 23.53 -26.52
C VAL A 22 0.15 22.08 -26.43
N ILE A 23 0.74 21.18 -27.23
CA ILE A 23 0.40 19.75 -27.19
C ILE A 23 0.76 19.15 -25.82
N LEU A 24 1.96 19.43 -25.30
CA LEU A 24 2.38 18.98 -23.97
C LEU A 24 1.46 19.50 -22.86
N GLY A 25 0.98 20.75 -22.97
CA GLY A 25 0.04 21.35 -22.04
C GLY A 25 -1.32 20.64 -22.01
N ILE A 26 -1.87 20.29 -23.18
CA ILE A 26 -3.13 19.56 -23.29
C ILE A 26 -2.99 18.15 -22.70
N VAL A 27 -1.92 17.43 -23.03
CA VAL A 27 -1.65 16.08 -22.50
C VAL A 27 -1.47 16.12 -20.98
N ALA A 28 -0.67 17.07 -20.48
CA ALA A 28 -0.45 17.23 -19.04
C ALA A 28 -1.75 17.56 -18.28
N ALA A 29 -2.63 18.39 -18.85
CA ALA A 29 -3.89 18.75 -18.22
C ALA A 29 -4.81 17.53 -17.98
N ILE A 30 -4.81 16.53 -18.87
CA ILE A 30 -5.61 15.32 -18.74
C ILE A 30 -4.89 14.25 -17.89
N ALA A 31 -3.57 14.15 -18.02
CA ALA A 31 -2.79 13.08 -17.37
C ALA A 31 -2.54 13.30 -15.87
N ILE A 32 -2.38 14.54 -15.40
CA ILE A 32 -2.11 14.84 -13.99
C ILE A 32 -3.24 14.37 -13.04
N PRO A 33 -4.54 14.69 -13.30
CA PRO A 33 -5.60 14.29 -12.37
C PRO A 33 -5.77 12.77 -12.25
N SER A 34 -5.51 11.99 -13.31
CA SER A 34 -5.66 10.53 -13.28
C SER A 34 -4.56 9.82 -12.47
N ILE A 35 -3.32 10.34 -12.50
CA ILE A 35 -2.18 9.75 -11.78
C ILE A 35 -2.34 9.88 -10.25
N GLY A 36 -2.93 10.98 -9.76
CA GLY A 36 -3.10 11.22 -8.34
C GLY A 36 -3.97 10.18 -7.64
N GLY A 37 -5.08 9.77 -8.27
CA GLY A 37 -5.98 8.74 -7.74
C GLY A 37 -5.31 7.37 -7.64
N ILE A 38 -4.56 6.98 -8.68
CA ILE A 38 -3.84 5.70 -8.74
C ILE A 38 -2.78 5.63 -7.63
N ILE A 39 -2.01 6.70 -7.43
CA ILE A 39 -0.97 6.73 -6.37
C ILE A 39 -1.60 6.56 -4.98
N ASN A 40 -2.70 7.25 -4.70
CA ASN A 40 -3.38 7.14 -3.40
C ASN A 40 -3.93 5.73 -3.18
N LYS A 41 -4.52 5.14 -4.22
CA LYS A 41 -4.99 3.75 -4.17
C LYS A 41 -3.85 2.77 -3.91
N SER A 42 -2.73 2.88 -4.64
CA SER A 42 -1.56 2.03 -4.41
C SER A 42 -1.00 2.15 -2.99
N LYS A 43 -1.01 3.35 -2.40
CA LYS A 43 -0.62 3.55 -1.00
C LYS A 43 -1.59 2.86 -0.03
N ASN A 44 -2.90 2.99 -0.26
CA ASN A 44 -3.91 2.33 0.56
C ASN A 44 -3.83 0.80 0.46
N ASP A 45 -3.65 0.27 -0.75
CA ASP A 45 -3.47 -1.16 -0.99
C ASP A 45 -2.23 -1.71 -0.27
N ALA A 46 -1.13 -0.92 -0.26
CA ALA A 46 0.09 -1.28 0.48
C ALA A 46 -0.15 -1.33 2.01
N LYS A 47 -0.87 -0.35 2.58
CA LYS A 47 -1.24 -0.35 4.01
C LYS A 47 -2.10 -1.56 4.38
N ILE A 48 -3.06 -1.93 3.55
CA ILE A 48 -3.88 -3.13 3.78
C ILE A 48 -3.03 -4.40 3.70
N ALA A 49 -2.11 -4.48 2.73
CA ALA A 49 -1.20 -5.61 2.59
C ALA A 49 -0.24 -5.77 3.80
N GLU A 50 0.27 -4.66 4.33
CA GLU A 50 1.08 -4.64 5.55
C GLU A 50 0.27 -5.15 6.76
N GLY A 51 -0.99 -4.71 6.91
CA GLY A 51 -1.89 -5.25 7.94
C GLY A 51 -2.12 -6.76 7.84
N ILE A 52 -2.27 -7.29 6.61
CA ILE A 52 -2.36 -8.75 6.38
C ILE A 52 -1.06 -9.46 6.78
N GLN A 53 0.10 -8.86 6.49
CA GLN A 53 1.40 -9.40 6.89
C GLN A 53 1.52 -9.48 8.42
N ILE A 54 1.08 -8.44 9.13
CA ILE A 54 1.02 -8.39 10.60
C ILE A 54 0.12 -9.50 11.16
N VAL A 55 -1.08 -9.68 10.63
CA VAL A 55 -1.98 -10.76 11.06
C VAL A 55 -1.38 -12.15 10.78
N ASN A 56 -0.70 -12.33 9.65
CA ASN A 56 -0.01 -13.58 9.35
C ASN A 56 1.17 -13.84 10.29
N ALA A 57 1.92 -12.82 10.68
CA ALA A 57 2.97 -12.93 11.69
C ALA A 57 2.39 -13.36 13.04
N ALA A 58 1.26 -12.77 13.47
CA ALA A 58 0.55 -13.19 14.67
C ALA A 58 0.14 -14.68 14.64
N LYS A 59 -0.34 -15.17 13.49
CA LYS A 59 -0.66 -16.59 13.30
C LYS A 59 0.56 -17.51 13.44
N LEU A 60 1.68 -17.11 12.85
CA LEU A 60 2.92 -17.85 12.95
C LEU A 60 3.43 -17.88 14.40
N TYR A 61 3.39 -16.73 15.08
CA TYR A 61 3.71 -16.63 16.50
C TYR A 61 2.85 -17.56 17.35
N MET A 62 1.53 -17.54 17.15
CA MET A 62 0.56 -18.38 17.87
C MET A 62 0.74 -19.88 17.63
N THR A 63 1.45 -20.29 16.57
CA THR A 63 1.78 -21.69 16.32
C THR A 63 2.92 -22.17 17.24
N ALA A 64 3.85 -21.28 17.61
CA ALA A 64 4.98 -21.59 18.49
C ALA A 64 4.71 -21.22 19.95
N ASN A 65 3.92 -20.17 20.17
CA ASN A 65 3.66 -19.56 21.48
C ASN A 65 2.15 -19.43 21.67
N THR A 66 1.54 -20.38 22.37
CA THR A 66 0.12 -20.32 22.73
C THR A 66 -0.03 -19.71 24.12
N PRO A 67 -0.65 -18.53 24.27
CA PRO A 67 -0.95 -17.93 25.56
C PRO A 67 -1.87 -18.81 26.41
N SER A 68 -1.72 -18.74 27.73
CA SER A 68 -2.57 -19.49 28.67
C SER A 68 -3.93 -18.83 28.95
N ALA A 69 -4.15 -17.61 28.44
CA ALA A 69 -5.37 -16.84 28.61
C ALA A 69 -5.68 -16.01 27.36
N PHE A 70 -6.97 -15.76 27.11
CA PHE A 70 -7.47 -14.95 26.01
C PHE A 70 -8.48 -13.91 26.52
N PRO A 71 -8.62 -12.74 25.88
CA PRO A 71 -7.86 -12.29 24.70
C PRO A 71 -6.38 -12.06 25.02
N ALA A 72 -5.52 -12.37 24.05
CA ALA A 72 -4.10 -12.04 24.10
C ALA A 72 -3.84 -10.88 23.15
N THR A 73 -2.99 -9.94 23.55
CA THR A 73 -2.62 -8.80 22.72
C THR A 73 -1.16 -8.96 22.34
N LEU A 74 -0.91 -9.06 21.04
CA LEU A 74 0.42 -9.16 20.48
C LEU A 74 0.85 -7.79 19.94
N THR A 75 2.06 -7.40 20.26
CA THR A 75 2.64 -6.11 19.85
C THR A 75 3.78 -6.29 18.86
N GLN A 76 4.36 -5.19 18.39
CA GLN A 76 5.51 -5.23 17.49
C GLN A 76 6.68 -6.01 18.07
N GLU A 77 6.96 -5.92 19.38
CA GLU A 77 8.07 -6.65 20.01
C GLU A 77 8.00 -8.16 19.83
N GLU A 78 6.80 -8.74 19.83
CA GLU A 78 6.59 -10.18 19.69
C GLU A 78 6.57 -10.63 18.22
N LEU A 79 6.12 -9.74 17.33
CA LEU A 79 5.91 -10.06 15.92
C LEU A 79 7.07 -9.68 15.02
N ASP A 80 7.95 -8.77 15.43
CA ASP A 80 9.14 -8.30 14.69
C ASP A 80 9.97 -9.45 14.08
N PRO A 81 10.23 -10.58 14.79
CA PRO A 81 10.98 -11.71 14.21
C PRO A 81 10.29 -12.41 13.04
N TYR A 82 8.97 -12.20 12.86
CA TYR A 82 8.14 -12.80 11.84
C TYR A 82 7.74 -11.81 10.74
N LEU A 83 8.19 -10.57 10.84
CA LEU A 83 7.88 -9.50 9.90
C LEU A 83 9.08 -9.15 9.05
N ASP A 84 8.79 -8.65 7.84
CA ASP A 84 9.80 -8.18 6.90
C ASP A 84 9.41 -6.80 6.42
N ASN A 85 10.26 -5.81 6.72
CA ASN A 85 10.11 -4.40 6.33
C ASN A 85 8.84 -3.68 6.80
N VAL A 86 8.19 -4.14 7.88
CA VAL A 86 7.10 -3.41 8.55
C VAL A 86 7.73 -2.36 9.46
N LYS A 87 7.39 -1.08 9.24
CA LYS A 87 7.97 0.04 10.00
C LYS A 87 7.02 0.61 11.05
N ASP A 88 5.75 0.27 10.97
CA ASP A 88 4.77 0.65 11.97
C ASP A 88 5.03 -0.15 13.26
N ASP A 89 5.15 0.55 14.38
CA ASP A 89 5.36 -0.02 15.72
C ASP A 89 4.16 0.20 16.65
N GLY A 90 3.14 0.95 16.20
CA GLY A 90 1.98 1.33 17.01
C GLY A 90 0.80 0.34 16.94
N TYR A 91 0.90 -0.69 16.12
CA TYR A 91 -0.18 -1.64 15.91
C TYR A 91 -0.30 -2.66 17.07
N GLU A 92 -1.50 -3.22 17.22
CA GLU A 92 -1.77 -4.32 18.12
C GLU A 92 -2.57 -5.40 17.39
N VAL A 93 -2.25 -6.68 17.64
CA VAL A 93 -3.07 -7.81 17.19
C VAL A 93 -3.72 -8.47 18.39
N VAL A 94 -5.03 -8.35 18.49
CA VAL A 94 -5.82 -9.04 19.51
C VAL A 94 -6.18 -10.42 18.99
N VAL A 95 -5.76 -11.45 19.72
CA VAL A 95 -6.07 -12.85 19.45
C VAL A 95 -7.17 -13.30 20.41
N ASN A 96 -8.27 -13.80 19.87
CA ASN A 96 -9.33 -14.44 20.68
C ASN A 96 -9.36 -15.94 20.42
N ASN A 97 -9.86 -16.68 21.40
CA ASN A 97 -10.17 -18.10 21.25
C ASN A 97 -11.67 -18.25 21.00
N ASP A 98 -12.03 -18.73 19.82
CA ASP A 98 -13.43 -18.79 19.38
C ASP A 98 -14.19 -20.02 19.94
N GLY A 99 -13.72 -20.58 21.06
CA GLY A 99 -14.50 -21.54 21.84
C GLY A 99 -14.81 -22.84 21.10
N GLY A 100 -13.81 -23.43 20.42
CA GLY A 100 -13.91 -24.77 19.86
C GLY A 100 -12.75 -25.15 18.93
N ASN A 101 -12.14 -26.31 19.16
CA ASN A 101 -11.15 -26.96 18.28
C ASN A 101 -9.87 -26.16 17.95
N GLY A 102 -9.41 -25.29 18.87
CA GLY A 102 -8.15 -24.56 18.68
C GLY A 102 -8.18 -23.51 17.57
N LYS A 103 -9.38 -23.03 17.21
CA LYS A 103 -9.54 -21.91 16.29
C LYS A 103 -9.32 -20.59 17.02
N TYR A 104 -8.53 -19.72 16.40
CA TYR A 104 -8.25 -18.37 16.87
C TYR A 104 -8.74 -17.35 15.84
N SER A 105 -9.32 -16.26 16.32
CA SER A 105 -9.58 -15.06 15.54
C SER A 105 -8.53 -14.00 15.84
N TYR A 106 -8.21 -13.20 14.82
CA TYR A 106 -7.17 -12.18 14.86
C TYR A 106 -7.78 -10.85 14.46
N VAL A 107 -7.60 -9.84 15.30
CA VAL A 107 -8.12 -8.49 15.10
C VAL A 107 -6.96 -7.51 15.14
N LEU A 108 -6.72 -6.83 14.02
CA LEU A 108 -5.72 -5.78 13.90
C LEU A 108 -6.30 -4.44 14.38
N LYS A 109 -5.55 -3.76 15.24
CA LYS A 109 -5.88 -2.43 15.77
C LYS A 109 -4.71 -1.48 15.61
N ASN A 110 -5.01 -0.18 15.63
CA ASN A 110 -4.05 0.92 15.65
C ASN A 110 -3.05 0.93 14.47
N HIS A 111 -3.35 0.22 13.37
CA HIS A 111 -2.53 0.23 12.17
C HIS A 111 -3.11 1.21 11.13
N ASP A 112 -2.27 1.66 10.20
CA ASP A 112 -2.67 2.52 9.09
C ASP A 112 -3.82 1.94 8.23
N ALA A 113 -3.95 0.61 8.18
CA ALA A 113 -5.05 -0.10 7.54
C ALA A 113 -6.41 0.20 8.19
N ASN A 114 -6.46 0.36 9.52
CA ASN A 114 -7.67 0.72 10.26
C ASN A 114 -8.21 2.08 9.81
N VAL A 115 -7.32 3.05 9.59
CA VAL A 115 -7.67 4.38 9.09
C VAL A 115 -8.15 4.32 7.65
N VAL A 116 -7.49 3.53 6.79
CA VAL A 116 -7.87 3.36 5.38
C VAL A 116 -9.25 2.71 5.24
N LEU A 117 -9.60 1.81 6.16
CA LEU A 117 -10.85 1.05 6.12
C LEU A 117 -11.97 1.64 6.98
N ASP A 118 -11.69 2.74 7.70
CA ASP A 118 -12.61 3.38 8.64
C ASP A 118 -13.17 2.39 9.69
N ASP A 119 -12.28 1.54 10.19
CA ASP A 119 -12.62 0.53 11.18
C ASP A 119 -11.49 0.37 12.22
N SER A 120 -11.83 0.56 13.49
CA SER A 120 -10.90 0.42 14.61
C SER A 120 -10.51 -1.03 14.91
N GLU A 121 -11.29 -2.01 14.43
CA GLU A 121 -11.09 -3.43 14.71
C GLU A 121 -11.19 -4.24 13.41
N LEU A 122 -10.06 -4.51 12.77
CA LEU A 122 -10.03 -5.21 11.49
C LEU A 122 -9.78 -6.70 11.67
N SER A 123 -10.77 -7.53 11.35
CA SER A 123 -10.54 -8.97 11.24
C SER A 123 -9.72 -9.33 10.00
N GLU A 124 -9.13 -10.52 10.01
CA GLU A 124 -8.43 -11.06 8.85
C GLU A 124 -9.32 -11.13 7.60
N GLU A 125 -10.56 -11.57 7.75
CA GLU A 125 -11.49 -11.70 6.62
C GLU A 125 -11.80 -10.35 5.99
N GLU A 126 -11.94 -9.29 6.80
CA GLU A 126 -12.17 -7.94 6.33
C GLU A 126 -10.97 -7.38 5.56
N LEU A 127 -9.76 -7.60 6.08
CA LEU A 127 -8.52 -7.23 5.39
C LEU A 127 -8.38 -7.94 4.03
N GLN A 128 -8.68 -9.24 3.98
CA GLN A 128 -8.58 -10.04 2.75
C GLN A 128 -9.66 -9.67 1.73
N ASN A 129 -10.91 -9.54 2.17
CA ASN A 129 -12.03 -9.18 1.30
C ASN A 129 -11.83 -7.79 0.69
N LYS A 130 -11.35 -6.82 1.47
CA LYS A 130 -11.15 -5.47 0.94
C LYS A 130 -9.95 -5.38 -0.01
N ARG A 131 -8.87 -6.12 0.25
CA ARG A 131 -7.76 -6.21 -0.71
C ARG A 131 -8.21 -6.83 -2.04
N SER A 132 -9.09 -7.84 -2.00
CA SER A 132 -9.69 -8.42 -3.20
C SER A 132 -10.51 -7.39 -3.97
N ASN A 133 -11.43 -6.68 -3.30
CA ASN A 133 -12.29 -5.67 -3.96
C ASN A 133 -11.53 -4.44 -4.45
N GLY A 134 -10.48 -4.02 -3.73
CA GLY A 134 -9.61 -2.94 -4.21
C GLY A 134 -8.90 -3.29 -5.51
N SER A 135 -8.68 -4.57 -5.80
CA SER A 135 -8.01 -5.00 -7.04
C SER A 135 -8.92 -4.92 -8.28
N SER A 136 -10.25 -4.87 -8.09
CA SER A 136 -11.24 -4.90 -9.17
C SER A 136 -11.54 -3.53 -9.79
N ASP A 137 -11.39 -2.45 -9.01
CA ASP A 137 -11.72 -1.08 -9.44
C ASP A 137 -10.71 -0.48 -10.44
N SER A 138 -9.78 -1.28 -10.97
CA SER A 138 -8.84 -0.87 -12.03
C SER A 138 -9.33 -1.15 -13.45
N GLU A 139 -10.55 -1.65 -13.63
CA GLU A 139 -11.10 -2.02 -14.95
C GLU A 139 -12.24 -1.12 -15.47
N GLU A 140 -12.58 0.01 -14.82
CA GLU A 140 -13.53 0.99 -15.37
C GLU A 140 -12.94 2.40 -15.59
#